data_AF-A0A8X6SJL1-F1
#
_entry.id   AF-A0A8X6SJL1-F1
#
_cell.length_a   1.000
_cell.length_b   1.000
_cell.length_c   1.000
_cell.angle_alpha   90.00
_cell.angle_beta   90.00
_cell.angle_gamma   90.00
#
_symmetry.space_group_name_H-M   'P 1'
#
loop_
_entity.id
_entity.type
_entity.pdbx_description
1 polymer ?
#
loop_
_entity_poly.entity_id
_entity_poly.type
_entity_poly.pdbx_seq_one_letter_code
_entity_poly.pdbx_strand_id
1 'polypeptide(L)' 'MPLRRNRRQYEQLTDFDRGRIIGLREAGWSNRRIGRHLGRSDMVVARCWQQWITEGRVYRRGGVRTSQEHK' A
#
# COMPACT_ATOMS: atom_id res chain seq x y z
N MET A 1 7.56 -18.58 -9.90
CA MET A 1 8.15 -18.50 -8.53
C MET A 1 7.38 -17.47 -7.72
N PRO A 2 6.81 -17.79 -6.54
CA PRO A 2 6.15 -16.77 -5.74
C PRO A 2 7.23 -15.89 -5.11
N LEU A 3 7.21 -14.59 -5.41
CA LEU A 3 8.03 -13.59 -4.76
C LEU A 3 7.81 -13.74 -3.25
N ARG A 4 8.79 -14.28 -2.53
CA ARG A 4 8.75 -14.43 -1.08
C ARG A 4 8.54 -13.05 -0.48
N ARG A 5 7.28 -12.74 -0.15
CA ARG A 5 6.85 -11.47 0.46
C ARG A 5 7.59 -11.33 1.78
N ASN A 6 8.56 -10.42 1.84
CA ASN A 6 9.09 -9.92 3.10
C ASN A 6 7.95 -9.16 3.80
N ARG A 7 7.15 -9.89 4.59
CA ARG A 7 5.89 -9.46 5.22
C ARG A 7 6.14 -8.68 6.51
N ARG A 8 7.25 -8.98 7.22
CA ARG A 8 7.58 -8.47 8.56
C ARG A 8 7.79 -6.96 8.66
N GLN A 9 8.30 -6.30 7.62
CA GLN A 9 8.45 -4.83 7.63
C GLN A 9 7.15 -4.09 7.27
N TYR A 10 6.26 -4.74 6.52
CA TYR A 10 4.98 -4.17 6.10
C TYR A 10 3.86 -4.39 7.14
N GLU A 11 3.92 -5.50 7.89
CA GLU A 11 3.02 -5.77 9.02
C GLU A 11 3.16 -4.75 10.15
N GLN A 12 4.28 -4.03 10.22
CA GLN A 12 4.51 -2.96 11.20
C GLN A 12 4.03 -1.58 10.73
N LEU A 13 3.46 -1.46 9.53
CA LEU A 13 2.80 -0.23 9.10
C LEU A 13 1.40 -0.18 9.69
N THR A 14 1.18 0.75 10.62
CA THR A 14 -0.15 1.07 11.13
C THR A 14 -1.00 1.65 10.00
N ASP A 15 -2.33 1.58 10.12
CA ASP A 15 -3.22 2.20 9.13
C ASP A 15 -3.02 3.72 9.07
N PHE A 16 -2.60 4.33 10.18
CA PHE A 16 -2.22 5.74 10.23
C PHE A 16 -0.95 6.03 9.41
N ASP A 17 0.09 5.20 9.52
CA ASP A 17 1.29 5.32 8.68
C ASP A 17 0.95 5.17 7.19
N ARG A 18 0.07 4.22 6.85
CA ARG A 18 -0.41 4.02 5.47
C ARG A 18 -1.13 5.26 4.95
N GLY A 19 -2.04 5.83 5.73
CA GLY A 19 -2.74 7.06 5.38
C GLY A 19 -1.80 8.24 5.15
N ARG A 20 -0.79 8.42 6.03
CA ARG A 20 0.25 9.44 5.86
C ARG A 20 1.08 9.23 4.59
N ILE A 21 1.47 7.99 4.30
CA ILE A 21 2.21 7.67 3.07
C ILE A 21 1.39 8.05 1.85
N ILE A 22 0.11 7.68 1.79
CA ILE A 22 -0.78 7.98 0.66
C ILE A 22 -0.91 9.50 0.48
N GLY A 23 -1.30 10.23 1.52
CA GLY A 23 -1.49 11.68 1.44
C GLY A 23 -0.23 12.45 1.05
N LEU A 24 0.94 12.07 1.57
CA LEU A 24 2.20 12.70 1.20
C LEU A 24 2.61 12.37 -0.25
N ARG A 25 2.33 11.15 -0.73
CA ARG A 25 2.61 10.79 -2.13
C ARG A 25 1.70 11.54 -3.10
N GLU A 26 0.43 11.74 -2.74
CA GLU A 26 -0.52 12.55 -3.50
C GLU A 26 -0.10 14.03 -3.51
N ALA A 27 0.45 14.54 -2.40
CA ALA A 27 1.05 15.88 -2.33
C ALA A 27 2.40 16.02 -3.10
N GLY A 28 2.80 15.02 -3.88
CA GLY A 28 3.99 15.06 -4.73
C GLY A 28 5.32 14.81 -4.02
N TRP A 29 5.31 14.34 -2.77
CA TRP A 29 6.55 14.03 -2.07
C TRP A 29 7.23 12.77 -2.64
N SER A 30 8.56 12.79 -2.66
CA SER A 30 9.35 11.62 -3.08
C SER A 30 9.37 10.54 -2.01
N ASN A 31 9.47 9.27 -2.43
CA ASN A 31 9.50 8.12 -1.50
C ASN A 31 10.61 8.25 -0.45
N ARG A 32 11.77 8.75 -0.84
CA ARG A 32 12.91 8.98 0.07
C ARG A 32 12.61 10.05 1.13
N ARG A 33 11.91 11.12 0.75
CA ARG A 33 11.51 12.21 1.67
C ARG A 33 10.46 11.71 2.66
N ILE A 34 9.47 10.96 2.18
CA ILE A 34 8.43 10.35 3.02
C ILE A 34 9.04 9.33 3.99
N GLY A 35 9.90 8.45 3.48
CA GLY A 35 10.58 7.44 4.30
C GLY A 35 11.38 8.08 5.43
N ARG A 36 12.18 9.12 5.13
CA ARG A 36 12.89 9.88 6.16
C ARG A 36 11.97 10.53 7.17
N HIS A 37 10.85 11.11 6.72
CA HIS A 37 9.89 11.77 7.59
C HIS A 37 9.18 10.79 8.55
N LEU A 38 8.95 9.55 8.11
CA LEU A 38 8.24 8.52 8.88
C LEU A 38 9.18 7.48 9.54
N GLY A 39 10.50 7.63 9.41
CA GLY A 39 11.46 6.63 9.89
C GLY A 39 11.34 5.28 9.17
N ARG A 40 10.91 5.27 7.91
CA ARG A 40 10.71 4.06 7.08
C ARG A 40 11.66 4.06 5.87
N SER A 41 11.89 2.87 5.31
CA SER A 41 12.62 2.76 4.06
C SER A 41 11.79 3.27 2.87
N ASP A 42 12.48 3.76 1.85
CA ASP A 42 11.90 4.13 0.57
C ASP A 42 11.14 2.96 -0.10
N MET A 43 11.65 1.73 0.04
CA MET A 43 11.03 0.51 -0.45
C MET A 43 9.66 0.26 0.22
N VAL A 44 9.53 0.52 1.53
CA VAL A 44 8.26 0.38 2.24
C VAL A 44 7.23 1.38 1.72
N VAL A 45 7.64 2.62 1.49
CA VAL A 45 6.79 3.67 0.91
C VAL A 45 6.33 3.30 -0.50
N ALA A 46 7.26 2.89 -1.36
CA ALA A 46 6.96 2.49 -2.74
C ALA A 46 5.98 1.32 -2.80
N ARG A 47 6.17 0.33 -1.92
CA ARG A 47 5.32 -0.86 -1.85
C ARG A 47 3.92 -0.55 -1.32
N CYS A 48 3.81 0.27 -0.27
CA CYS A 48 2.53 0.74 0.25
C CYS A 48 1.73 1.48 -0.83
N TRP A 49 2.39 2.36 -1.57
CA TRP A 49 1.77 3.10 -2.66
C TRP A 49 1.30 2.19 -3.81
N GLN A 50 2.11 1.21 -4.22
CA GLN A 50 1.71 0.22 -5.23
C GLN A 50 0.51 -0.62 -4.77
N GLN A 51 0.49 -1.01 -3.50
CA GLN A 51 -0.63 -1.75 -2.93
C GLN A 51 -1.92 -0.93 -2.95
N TRP A 52 -1.87 0.33 -2.54
CA TRP A 52 -3.01 1.25 -2.59
C TRP A 52 -3.58 1.42 -4.01
N ILE A 53 -2.72 1.64 -5.01
CA ILE A 53 -3.16 1.70 -6.42
C ILE A 53 -3.79 0.38 -6.86
N THR A 54 -3.19 -0.75 -6.48
CA THR A 54 -3.67 -2.07 -6.89
C THR A 54 -5.03 -2.36 -6.27
N GLU A 55 -5.22 -2.10 -4.98
CA GLU A 55 -6.50 -2.24 -4.28
C GLU A 55 -7.55 -1.27 -4.86
N GLY A 56 -7.20 0.00 -5.12
CA GLY A 56 -8.10 0.95 -5.77
C GLY A 56 -8.46 0.57 -7.22
N ARG A 57 -7.59 -0.16 -7.94
CA ARG A 57 -7.89 -0.73 -9.26
C ARG A 57 -8.75 -1.99 -9.18
N VAL A 58 -8.58 -2.80 -8.14
CA VAL A 58 -9.44 -3.97 -7.87
C VAL A 58 -10.83 -3.51 -7.45
N TYR A 59 -10.94 -2.50 -6.57
CA TYR A 59 -12.22 -1.91 -6.16
C TYR A 59 -12.98 -1.28 -7.33
N ARG A 60 -12.30 -0.53 -8.21
CA ARG A 60 -12.94 0.04 -9.42
C ARG A 60 -13.34 -1.00 -10.48
N ARG A 61 -12.69 -2.16 -10.51
CA ARG A 61 -13.12 -3.29 -11.37
C ARG A 61 -14.15 -4.20 -10.71
N GLY A 62 -14.30 -4.13 -9.39
CA GLY A 62 -15.27 -4.89 -8.58
C GLY A 62 -16.68 -4.31 -8.54
N GLY A 63 -16.99 -3.31 -9.38
CA GLY A 63 -18.35 -2.82 -9.61
C GLY A 63 -19.30 -3.86 -10.24
N VAL A 64 -18.84 -5.08 -10.51
CA VAL A 64 -19.70 -6.24 -10.72
C VAL A 64 -19.44 -7.25 -9.61
N ARG A 65 -20.38 -7.24 -8.67
CA ARG A 65 -20.55 -8.25 -7.63
C ARG A 65 -21.16 -9.48 -8.31
N THR A 66 -20.43 -10.58 -8.40
CA THR A 66 -21.07 -11.89 -8.31
C THR A 66 -20.45 -12.63 -7.15
N SER A 67 -21.32 -12.94 -6.19
CA SER A 67 -21.06 -13.82 -5.08
C SER A 67 -20.32 -15.08 -5.54
N GLN A 68 -19.29 -15.47 -4.80
CA GLN A 68 -18.97 -16.89 -4.66
C GLN A 68 -19.14 -17.25 -3.19
N GLU A 69 -20.35 -17.72 -2.92
CA GLU A 69 -20.68 -18.95 -2.20
C GLU A 69 -19.64 -19.42 -1.17
N HIS A 70 -20.00 -19.24 0.11
CA HIS A 70 -19.67 -20.18 1.17
C HIS A 70 -20.97 -20.90 1.53
N LYS A 71 -21.21 -22.08 0.96
CA LYS A 71 -21.25 -23.39 1.65
C LYS A 71 -21.80 -24.48 0.74
#